data_AF-A0A930YTE8-F1
#
_entry.id   AF-A0A930YTE8-F1
#
_cell.length_a   1.000
_cell.length_b   1.000
_cell.length_c   1.000
_cell.angle_alpha   90.00
_cell.angle_beta   90.00
_cell.angle_gamma   90.00
#
_symmetry.space_group_name_H-M   'P 1'
#
loop_
_entity.id
_entity.type
_entity.pdbx_description
1 polymer ?
#
loop_
_entity_poly.entity_id
_entity_poly.type
_entity_poly.pdbx_seq_one_letter_code
_entity_poly.pdbx_strand_id
1 'polypeptide(L)'
;SCRLAERVRGDGCADDPEDWCLAIGDMADYCVETGKGHYITYDEVIDICTKAEKNGFVHQITNIDGEDKIFAICNCNVNVCYALRTSQLFNTPNLSRSAFVAHVDEEKCVACGGCVEVCPAGAPQLGQKLPTRTGKISYPTQDLPDDKFWGESDWDWNYKNNNRIECHDTGTAPCKVACPAHISVQGYLRMAAEGRYRDALELIKKENPFPAVCGRVCNKRCEAACTRGTIDQAVAIDDVKKFIAQKDLEAEHRFIPEPVIPSNRGRFNQKIAIIGAGPAGLSCAYYLAERGYNPVVFEKNLLPGGMMVYGIPSYKLEKNVVAAEIDVLKEMGVEIRCGVEVGKDITLDELRAQGFIGFYVAIGCQGGRKATIAGEDADGVISAVDFLHFVTEHPQHEVHGKTVVIGGGNVAIDAARVSARCGSESVTM
;
A
#
# COMPACT_ATOMS: atom_id res chain seq x y z
N SER A 1 20.33 7.29 19.40
CA SER A 1 19.71 7.55 20.72
C SER A 1 18.18 7.38 20.68
N CYS A 2 17.42 8.14 19.88
CA CYS A 2 15.95 8.08 19.87
C CYS A 2 15.38 6.68 19.59
N ARG A 3 15.84 6.04 18.51
CA ARG A 3 15.43 4.67 18.16
C ARG A 3 15.79 3.63 19.23
N LEU A 4 16.99 3.76 19.81
CA LEU A 4 17.44 2.89 20.91
C LEU A 4 16.57 3.08 22.15
N ALA A 5 16.19 4.30 22.49
CA ALA A 5 15.30 4.58 23.62
C ALA A 5 13.94 3.92 23.43
N GLU A 6 13.35 3.99 22.23
CA GLU A 6 12.05 3.37 21.93
C GLU A 6 12.16 1.83 21.96
N ARG A 7 13.27 1.25 21.50
CA ARG A 7 13.56 -0.19 21.67
C ARG A 7 13.61 -0.59 23.14
N VAL A 8 14.31 0.18 23.99
CA VAL A 8 14.43 -0.09 25.43
C VAL A 8 13.08 0.01 26.14
N ARG A 9 12.22 0.95 25.70
CA ARG A 9 10.86 1.11 26.24
C ARG A 9 9.89 0.01 25.82
N GLY A 10 10.23 -0.78 24.79
CA GLY A 10 9.30 -1.72 24.18
C GLY A 10 8.25 -1.07 23.28
N ASP A 11 8.40 0.23 22.97
CA ASP A 11 7.45 1.03 22.18
C ASP A 11 7.57 0.76 20.66
N GLY A 12 8.23 -0.33 20.25
CA GLY A 12 8.15 -0.91 18.90
C GLY A 12 8.55 0.03 17.76
N CYS A 13 9.82 0.45 17.70
CA CYS A 13 10.37 1.02 16.46
C CYS A 13 10.88 -0.12 15.57
N ALA A 14 10.36 -0.23 14.35
CA ALA A 14 10.82 -1.21 13.36
C ALA A 14 12.21 -0.86 12.78
N ASP A 15 12.63 0.40 12.91
CA ASP A 15 13.93 0.85 12.43
C ASP A 15 15.06 0.23 13.25
N ASP A 16 16.19 -0.01 12.59
CA ASP A 16 17.45 -0.26 13.27
C ASP A 16 17.84 0.93 14.17
N PRO A 17 18.21 0.79 15.45
CA PRO A 17 18.69 1.89 16.25
C PRO A 17 20.10 2.34 15.90
N GLU A 18 20.85 1.52 15.16
CA GLU A 18 22.22 1.78 14.74
C GLU A 18 22.25 2.29 13.29
N ASP A 19 23.37 2.92 12.95
CA ASP A 19 23.77 3.28 11.58
C ASP A 19 22.88 4.26 10.82
N TRP A 20 21.86 4.86 11.44
CA TRP A 20 21.07 5.93 10.80
C TRP A 20 21.62 7.33 11.01
N CYS A 21 22.09 7.66 12.21
CA CYS A 21 22.58 9.01 12.49
C CYS A 21 24.08 9.07 12.28
N LEU A 22 24.55 10.16 11.71
CA LEU A 22 25.96 10.40 11.39
C LEU A 22 26.53 11.36 12.43
N ALA A 23 27.66 11.01 13.03
CA ALA A 23 28.42 11.91 13.89
C ALA A 23 29.58 12.52 13.09
N ILE A 24 29.92 13.79 13.36
CA ILE A 24 30.91 14.57 12.62
C ILE A 24 31.85 15.27 13.62
N GLY A 25 33.14 15.35 13.29
CA GLY A 25 34.17 15.99 14.11
C GLY A 25 34.33 15.32 15.47
N ASP A 26 34.49 16.10 16.54
CA ASP A 26 34.71 15.61 17.90
C ASP A 26 33.62 14.63 18.38
N MET A 27 32.38 14.77 17.89
CA MET A 27 31.31 13.82 18.22
C MET A 27 31.54 12.44 17.59
N ALA A 28 32.14 12.38 16.39
CA ALA A 28 32.50 11.12 15.76
C ALA A 28 33.55 10.39 16.61
N ASP A 29 34.59 11.12 17.03
CA ASP A 29 35.65 10.58 17.88
C ASP A 29 35.08 10.06 19.20
N TYR A 30 34.24 10.86 19.88
CA TYR A 30 33.53 10.43 21.10
C TYR A 30 32.70 9.16 20.88
N CYS A 31 31.94 9.08 19.78
CA CYS A 31 31.12 7.92 19.46
C CYS A 31 31.98 6.67 19.27
N VAL A 32 33.11 6.78 18.57
CA VAL A 32 34.01 5.66 18.32
C VAL A 32 34.73 5.23 19.61
N GLU A 33 35.30 6.18 20.36
CA GLU A 33 36.02 5.91 21.61
C GLU A 33 35.14 5.28 22.69
N THR A 34 33.85 5.62 22.72
CA THR A 34 32.88 5.04 23.66
C THR A 34 32.18 3.79 23.16
N GLY A 35 32.55 3.28 21.97
CA GLY A 35 31.95 2.08 21.37
C GLY A 35 30.48 2.27 20.94
N LYS A 36 30.06 3.52 20.70
CA LYS A 36 28.71 3.91 20.26
C LYS A 36 28.61 4.18 18.77
N GLY A 37 29.72 4.11 18.04
CA GLY A 37 29.78 4.31 16.60
C GLY A 37 31.06 3.75 16.00
N HIS A 38 31.17 3.84 14.68
CA HIS A 38 32.33 3.43 13.91
C HIS A 38 32.55 4.43 12.78
N TYR A 39 33.79 4.55 12.29
CA TYR A 39 34.08 5.37 11.12
C TYR A 39 33.56 4.70 9.86
N ILE A 40 33.05 5.52 8.95
CA ILE A 40 32.55 5.12 7.63
C ILE A 40 33.12 6.05 6.57
N THR A 41 33.11 5.59 5.32
CA THR A 41 33.53 6.34 4.15
C THR A 41 32.49 7.38 3.74
N TYR A 42 32.90 8.34 2.91
CA TYR A 42 31.98 9.31 2.33
C TYR A 42 30.87 8.65 1.50
N ASP A 43 31.20 7.61 0.72
CA ASP A 43 30.21 6.91 -0.10
C ASP A 43 29.14 6.21 0.76
N GLU A 44 29.54 5.63 1.89
CA GLU A 44 28.61 5.05 2.86
C GLU A 44 27.73 6.11 3.53
N VAL A 45 28.26 7.31 3.81
CA VAL A 45 27.47 8.45 4.28
C VAL A 45 26.36 8.80 3.29
N ILE A 46 26.70 8.92 2.00
CA ILE A 46 25.73 9.24 0.95
C ILE A 46 24.68 8.14 0.81
N ASP A 47 25.09 6.87 0.83
CA ASP A 47 24.16 5.73 0.76
C ASP A 47 23.17 5.72 1.94
N ILE A 48 23.65 5.96 3.16
CA ILE A 48 22.80 6.08 4.35
C ILE A 48 21.81 7.23 4.21
N CYS A 49 22.25 8.39 3.73
CA CYS A 49 21.37 9.53 3.50
C CYS A 49 20.30 9.22 2.46
N THR A 50 20.67 8.68 1.29
CA THR A 50 19.72 8.30 0.24
C THR A 50 18.72 7.24 0.73
N LYS A 51 19.17 6.24 1.50
CA LYS A 51 18.26 5.25 2.11
C LYS A 51 17.30 5.90 3.10
N ALA A 52 17.78 6.86 3.89
CA ALA A 52 16.94 7.59 4.84
C ALA A 52 15.87 8.42 4.09
N GLU A 53 16.22 9.09 3.00
CA GLU A 53 15.25 9.81 2.15
C GLU A 53 14.19 8.87 1.57
N LYS A 54 14.61 7.70 1.02
CA LYS A 54 13.67 6.69 0.50
C LYS A 54 12.70 6.19 1.58
N ASN A 55 13.16 6.08 2.82
CA ASN A 55 12.32 5.73 3.98
C ASN A 55 11.46 6.90 4.50
N GLY A 56 11.56 8.09 3.90
CA GLY A 56 10.83 9.29 4.34
C GLY A 56 11.37 9.90 5.64
N PHE A 57 12.62 9.63 5.99
CA PHE A 57 13.26 10.22 7.17
C PHE A 57 13.71 11.65 6.87
N VAL A 58 13.74 12.48 7.92
CA VAL A 58 14.13 13.88 7.84
C VAL A 58 15.59 14.01 8.25
N HIS A 59 16.43 14.56 7.38
CA HIS A 59 17.78 14.98 7.74
C HIS A 59 17.70 16.21 8.65
N GLN A 60 18.19 16.07 9.88
CA GLN A 60 18.28 17.17 10.83
C GLN A 60 19.73 17.43 11.22
N ILE A 61 20.11 18.70 11.20
CA ILE A 61 21.34 19.21 11.80
C ILE A 61 20.96 20.13 12.95
N THR A 62 21.85 20.23 13.93
CA THR A 62 21.73 21.21 15.00
C THR A 62 22.23 22.57 14.52
N ASN A 63 21.49 23.63 14.83
CA ASN A 63 21.79 25.01 14.44
C ASN A 63 22.30 25.87 15.60
N ILE A 64 22.59 25.25 16.75
CA ILE A 64 22.99 25.94 17.99
C ILE A 64 24.51 25.88 18.24
N ASP A 65 25.27 25.15 17.42
CA ASP A 65 26.68 24.85 17.67
C ASP A 65 27.65 25.91 17.14
N GLY A 66 27.12 26.94 16.47
CA GLY A 66 27.87 28.04 15.85
C GLY A 66 27.90 27.98 14.33
N GLU A 67 28.30 29.10 13.70
CA GLU A 67 28.52 29.16 12.25
C GLU A 67 29.62 28.17 11.84
N ASP A 68 29.40 27.47 10.73
CA ASP A 68 30.29 26.44 10.16
C ASP A 68 30.56 25.21 11.06
N LYS A 69 29.72 24.95 12.07
CA LYS A 69 29.81 23.76 12.92
C LYS A 69 28.60 22.86 12.76
N ILE A 70 28.86 21.59 12.43
CA ILE A 70 27.89 20.50 12.45
C ILE A 70 28.54 19.34 13.20
N PHE A 71 27.93 18.89 14.30
CA PHE A 71 28.45 17.74 15.05
C PHE A 71 27.73 16.43 14.70
N ALA A 72 26.54 16.51 14.09
CA ALA A 72 25.79 15.34 13.66
C ALA A 72 24.77 15.65 12.55
N ILE A 73 24.46 14.64 11.75
CA ILE A 73 23.28 14.59 10.88
C ILE A 73 22.37 13.47 11.40
N CYS A 74 21.20 13.84 11.89
CA CYS A 74 20.21 12.89 12.37
C CYS A 74 19.22 12.54 11.27
N ASN A 75 19.11 11.26 10.92
CA ASN A 75 18.12 10.75 9.97
C ASN A 75 16.83 10.40 10.71
N CYS A 76 16.05 11.43 11.02
CA CYS A 76 14.93 11.41 11.95
C CYS A 76 13.67 10.79 11.34
N ASN A 77 13.25 9.65 11.86
CA ASN A 77 11.90 9.15 11.64
C ASN A 77 10.93 9.92 12.56
N VAL A 78 9.89 10.51 11.98
CA VAL A 78 8.86 11.29 12.70
C VAL A 78 8.24 10.51 13.86
N ASN A 79 8.12 9.20 13.71
CA ASN A 79 7.50 8.34 14.70
C ASN A 79 8.36 8.13 15.94
N VAL A 80 9.66 8.48 15.93
CA VAL A 80 10.58 8.19 17.03
C VAL A 80 11.47 9.37 17.44
N CYS A 81 11.68 10.35 16.56
CA CYS A 81 12.56 11.48 16.85
C CYS A 81 11.99 12.37 17.95
N TYR A 82 12.71 12.51 19.07
CA TYR A 82 12.29 13.41 20.15
C TYR A 82 12.35 14.89 19.73
N ALA A 83 13.32 15.30 18.90
CA ALA A 83 13.40 16.69 18.43
C ALA A 83 12.20 17.08 17.57
N LEU A 84 11.81 16.23 16.59
CA LEU A 84 10.61 16.45 15.79
C LEU A 84 9.35 16.47 16.66
N ARG A 85 9.22 15.51 17.58
CA ARG A 85 8.10 15.43 18.53
C ARG A 85 7.98 16.70 19.39
N THR A 86 9.10 17.21 19.90
CA THR A 86 9.15 18.44 20.69
C THR A 86 8.84 19.68 19.86
N SER A 87 9.37 19.76 18.64
CA SER A 87 9.07 20.87 17.71
C SER A 87 7.58 20.94 17.39
N GLN A 88 6.96 19.78 17.17
CA GLN A 88 5.53 19.64 16.90
C GLN A 88 4.65 19.95 18.12
N LEU A 89 5.02 19.48 19.31
CA LEU A 89 4.30 19.78 20.56
C LEU A 89 4.22 21.29 20.83
N PHE A 90 5.32 22.01 20.64
CA PHE A 90 5.41 23.44 20.95
C PHE A 90 5.17 24.35 19.74
N ASN A 91 4.91 23.79 18.56
CA ASN A 91 4.88 24.51 17.27
C ASN A 91 6.07 25.46 17.07
N THR A 92 7.29 24.98 17.31
CA THR A 92 8.52 25.79 17.26
C THR A 92 9.30 25.55 15.98
N PRO A 93 9.04 26.30 14.88
CA PRO A 93 9.75 26.11 13.61
C PRO A 93 11.24 26.42 13.74
N ASN A 94 11.64 27.27 14.68
CA ASN A 94 13.04 27.60 14.94
C ASN A 94 13.84 26.42 15.56
N LEU A 95 13.14 25.44 16.17
CA LEU A 95 13.75 24.21 16.69
C LEU A 95 13.96 23.16 15.60
N SER A 96 13.16 23.17 14.54
CA SER A 96 13.26 22.25 13.41
C SER A 96 12.79 22.94 12.14
N ARG A 97 13.72 23.62 11.46
CA ARG A 97 13.45 24.31 10.20
C ARG A 97 14.01 23.52 9.03
N SER A 98 13.15 23.22 8.06
CA SER A 98 13.58 22.68 6.78
C SER A 98 14.20 23.78 5.90
N ALA A 99 15.19 23.43 5.07
CA ALA A 99 15.66 24.29 3.99
C ALA A 99 14.58 24.51 2.90
N PHE A 100 13.53 23.69 2.92
CA PHE A 100 12.40 23.74 2.00
C PHE A 100 11.15 24.24 2.72
N VAL A 101 10.42 25.15 2.06
CA VAL A 101 9.10 25.61 2.52
C VAL A 101 8.04 24.90 1.69
N ALA A 102 7.05 24.31 2.35
CA ALA A 102 5.92 23.71 1.66
C ALA A 102 5.17 24.79 0.88
N HIS A 103 4.98 24.57 -0.43
CA HIS A 103 4.30 25.50 -1.32
C HIS A 103 3.35 24.72 -2.23
N VAL A 104 2.14 25.24 -2.41
CA VAL A 104 1.14 24.67 -3.31
C VAL A 104 0.96 25.62 -4.49
N ASP A 105 1.36 25.15 -5.67
CA ASP A 105 0.97 25.77 -6.94
C ASP A 105 -0.48 25.40 -7.24
N GLU A 106 -1.40 26.35 -7.04
CA GLU A 106 -2.84 26.15 -7.24
C GLU A 106 -3.16 25.69 -8.67
N GLU A 107 -2.40 26.09 -9.69
CA GLU A 107 -2.69 25.75 -11.08
C GLU A 107 -2.35 24.28 -11.36
N LYS A 108 -1.25 23.79 -10.79
CA LYS A 108 -0.78 22.41 -10.97
C LYS A 108 -1.41 21.42 -9.99
N CYS A 109 -1.80 21.87 -8.80
CA CYS A 109 -2.34 20.99 -7.77
C CYS A 109 -3.67 20.36 -8.20
N VAL A 110 -3.73 19.03 -8.14
CA VAL A 110 -4.93 18.22 -8.39
C VAL A 110 -5.51 17.60 -7.12
N ALA A 111 -5.00 18.01 -5.93
CA ALA A 111 -5.41 17.50 -4.62
C ALA A 111 -5.37 15.96 -4.53
N CYS A 112 -4.29 15.34 -5.05
CA CYS A 112 -4.13 13.87 -5.04
C CYS A 112 -3.81 13.28 -3.66
N GLY A 113 -3.39 14.12 -2.70
CA GLY A 113 -3.06 13.71 -1.34
C GLY A 113 -1.63 13.19 -1.14
N GLY A 114 -0.88 12.93 -2.21
CA GLY A 114 0.46 12.36 -2.05
C GLY A 114 1.41 13.20 -1.20
N CYS A 115 1.33 14.54 -1.26
CA CYS A 115 2.17 15.42 -0.45
C CYS A 115 1.80 15.43 1.05
N VAL A 116 0.52 15.28 1.40
CA VAL A 116 0.06 15.31 2.79
C VAL A 116 0.34 13.98 3.50
N GLU A 117 0.29 12.86 2.77
CA GLU A 117 0.58 11.52 3.29
C GLU A 117 2.06 11.37 3.69
N VAL A 118 2.97 11.91 2.87
CA VAL A 118 4.42 11.81 3.08
C VAL A 118 4.99 12.90 3.99
N CYS A 119 4.27 14.00 4.22
CA CYS A 119 4.81 15.09 5.02
C CYS A 119 4.96 14.67 6.49
N PRO A 120 6.17 14.69 7.06
CA PRO A 120 6.37 14.32 8.47
C PRO A 120 5.85 15.39 9.44
N ALA A 121 5.73 16.64 8.99
CA ALA A 121 5.31 17.76 9.81
C ALA A 121 3.83 18.15 9.64
N GLY A 122 3.08 17.50 8.75
CA GLY A 122 1.71 17.89 8.45
C GLY A 122 1.56 19.29 7.82
N ALA A 123 2.64 19.81 7.21
CA ALA A 123 2.67 21.18 6.70
C ALA A 123 1.66 21.45 5.57
N PRO A 124 1.49 20.57 4.56
CA PRO A 124 0.40 20.69 3.61
C PRO A 124 -0.85 19.97 4.14
N GLN A 125 -2.02 20.57 3.90
CA GLN A 125 -3.32 19.96 4.15
C GLN A 125 -4.20 20.04 2.88
N LEU A 126 -5.06 19.05 2.67
CA LEU A 126 -6.03 19.03 1.60
C LEU A 126 -7.24 19.90 1.95
N GLY A 127 -7.75 20.58 0.93
CA GLY A 127 -8.99 21.34 1.01
C GLY A 127 -9.65 21.47 -0.35
N GLN A 128 -10.76 22.20 -0.38
CA GLN A 128 -11.49 22.53 -1.59
C GLN A 128 -10.76 23.59 -2.41
N LYS A 129 -10.45 23.21 -3.66
CA LYS A 129 -9.96 24.11 -4.72
C LYS A 129 -11.10 24.83 -5.44
N LEU A 130 -12.31 24.27 -5.45
CA LEU A 130 -13.45 24.86 -6.15
C LEU A 130 -13.98 26.07 -5.37
N PRO A 131 -14.22 27.22 -6.04
CA PRO A 131 -14.82 28.37 -5.40
C PRO A 131 -16.27 28.07 -5.00
N THR A 132 -16.70 28.64 -3.88
CA THR A 132 -18.11 28.64 -3.47
C THR A 132 -18.83 29.86 -4.07
N ARG A 133 -20.14 29.97 -3.84
CA ARG A 133 -20.91 31.16 -4.23
C ARG A 133 -20.36 32.47 -3.62
N THR A 134 -19.65 32.37 -2.50
CA THR A 134 -19.08 33.52 -1.77
C THR A 134 -17.59 33.75 -2.07
N GLY A 135 -16.99 32.97 -2.99
CA GLY A 135 -15.59 33.12 -3.41
C GLY A 135 -14.71 31.92 -3.05
N LYS A 136 -13.39 32.13 -3.06
CA LYS A 136 -12.42 31.11 -2.63
C LYS A 136 -12.52 30.87 -1.12
N ILE A 137 -12.28 29.64 -0.69
CA ILE A 137 -12.21 29.30 0.73
C ILE A 137 -10.81 29.66 1.25
N SER A 138 -10.75 30.36 2.37
CA SER A 138 -9.52 30.61 3.12
C SER A 138 -9.43 29.61 4.26
N TYR A 139 -8.23 29.06 4.49
CA TYR A 139 -7.97 28.11 5.56
C TYR A 139 -7.25 28.80 6.72
N PRO A 140 -7.43 28.32 7.96
CA PRO A 140 -6.74 28.89 9.12
C PRO A 140 -5.23 28.69 8.99
N THR A 141 -4.47 29.66 9.51
CA THR A 141 -3.02 29.56 9.69
C THR A 141 -2.75 29.34 11.17
N GLN A 142 -1.69 28.60 11.51
CA GLN A 142 -1.28 28.40 12.89
C GLN A 142 -0.47 29.60 13.38
N ASP A 143 -0.78 30.09 14.58
CA ASP A 143 0.03 31.09 15.28
C ASP A 143 1.44 30.53 15.56
N LEU A 144 2.46 31.38 15.49
CA LEU A 144 3.82 31.00 15.89
C LEU A 144 4.17 31.52 17.30
N PRO A 145 5.09 30.84 18.01
CA PRO A 145 5.61 31.31 19.29
C PRO A 145 6.23 32.71 19.26
N ASP A 146 6.65 33.18 18.08
CA ASP A 146 7.21 34.52 17.90
C ASP A 146 6.12 35.61 17.83
N ASP A 147 4.85 35.24 17.59
CA ASP A 147 3.74 36.18 17.39
C ASP A 147 3.04 36.60 18.69
N LYS A 148 3.18 35.81 19.78
CA LYS A 148 2.50 36.04 21.07
C LYS A 148 3.22 35.36 22.23
N PHE A 149 2.79 35.65 23.46
CA PHE A 149 3.22 34.88 24.62
C PHE A 149 2.75 33.43 24.48
N TRP A 150 3.71 32.50 24.44
CA TRP A 150 3.44 31.07 24.21
C TRP A 150 3.33 30.32 25.53
N GLY A 151 2.12 29.91 25.89
CA GLY A 151 1.83 29.20 27.14
C GLY A 151 1.39 27.74 26.91
N GLU A 152 1.13 27.03 28.00
CA GLU A 152 0.65 25.63 27.95
C GLU A 152 -0.66 25.47 27.15
N SER A 153 -1.48 26.53 27.07
CA SER A 153 -2.70 26.58 26.25
C SER A 153 -2.43 26.54 24.74
N ASP A 154 -1.22 26.89 24.30
CA ASP A 154 -0.82 26.89 22.89
C ASP A 154 -0.10 25.59 22.49
N TRP A 155 0.15 24.69 23.45
CA TRP A 155 0.81 23.43 23.18
C TRP A 155 -0.17 22.41 22.63
N ASP A 156 0.26 21.64 21.63
CA ASP A 156 -0.53 20.54 21.10
C ASP A 156 -0.13 19.22 21.77
N TRP A 157 -0.76 18.90 22.90
CA TRP A 157 -0.54 17.63 23.58
C TRP A 157 -0.89 16.39 22.73
N ASN A 158 -1.69 16.58 21.67
CA ASN A 158 -2.07 15.54 20.71
C ASN A 158 -1.36 15.69 19.36
N TYR A 159 -0.20 16.37 19.32
CA TYR A 159 0.55 16.68 18.10
C TYR A 159 0.77 15.46 17.18
N LYS A 160 0.95 14.26 17.74
CA LYS A 160 1.13 13.01 16.99
C LYS A 160 -0.04 12.71 16.05
N ASN A 161 -1.26 13.03 16.48
CA ASN A 161 -2.46 12.77 15.71
C ASN A 161 -2.88 14.01 14.92
N ASN A 162 -2.82 15.19 15.54
CA ASN A 162 -3.26 16.43 14.91
C ASN A 162 -2.39 16.79 13.69
N ASN A 163 -1.07 16.59 13.75
CA ASN A 163 -0.19 16.80 12.59
C ASN A 163 -0.34 15.73 11.50
N ARG A 164 -1.14 14.69 11.74
CA ARG A 164 -1.51 13.68 10.74
C ARG A 164 -2.91 13.90 10.19
N ILE A 165 -3.57 15.02 10.53
CA ILE A 165 -4.82 15.43 9.89
C ILE A 165 -4.48 15.97 8.50
N GLU A 166 -4.71 15.13 7.50
CA GLU A 166 -4.36 15.37 6.10
C GLU A 166 -5.32 16.33 5.37
N CYS A 167 -6.49 16.62 5.94
CA CYS A 167 -7.51 17.44 5.31
C CYS A 167 -8.17 18.41 6.30
N HIS A 168 -8.51 19.60 5.81
CA HIS A 168 -9.44 20.48 6.49
C HIS A 168 -10.86 19.89 6.49
N ASP A 169 -11.75 20.44 7.33
CA ASP A 169 -13.16 20.00 7.46
C ASP A 169 -13.96 20.08 6.14
N THR A 170 -13.50 20.90 5.19
CA THR A 170 -14.08 20.97 3.85
C THR A 170 -13.82 19.71 3.01
N GLY A 171 -12.97 18.81 3.50
CA GLY A 171 -12.72 17.49 2.95
C GLY A 171 -11.78 17.49 1.74
N THR A 172 -11.65 16.29 1.16
CA THR A 172 -10.84 16.03 -0.04
C THR A 172 -11.69 15.41 -1.15
N ALA A 173 -11.08 15.11 -2.29
CA ALA A 173 -11.78 14.58 -3.43
C ALA A 173 -12.34 13.16 -3.16
N PRO A 174 -13.65 12.95 -3.37
CA PRO A 174 -14.37 11.77 -2.88
C PRO A 174 -13.98 10.47 -3.59
N CYS A 175 -13.41 10.54 -4.79
CA CYS A 175 -12.97 9.35 -5.51
C CYS A 175 -11.80 8.62 -4.82
N LYS A 176 -10.89 9.36 -4.16
CA LYS A 176 -9.81 8.76 -3.34
C LYS A 176 -10.39 8.12 -2.09
N VAL A 177 -11.28 8.84 -1.38
CA VAL A 177 -11.95 8.36 -0.16
C VAL A 177 -12.81 7.11 -0.42
N ALA A 178 -13.52 7.08 -1.55
CA ALA A 178 -14.36 5.94 -1.92
C ALA A 178 -13.57 4.72 -2.43
N CYS A 179 -12.30 4.90 -2.80
CA CYS A 179 -11.42 3.80 -3.17
C CYS A 179 -10.95 3.07 -1.89
N PRO A 180 -11.20 1.75 -1.76
CA PRO A 180 -10.75 1.02 -0.56
C PRO A 180 -9.23 1.01 -0.35
N ALA A 181 -8.45 1.21 -1.43
CA ALA A 181 -7.00 1.31 -1.37
C ALA A 181 -6.49 2.75 -1.24
N HIS A 182 -7.40 3.75 -1.21
CA HIS A 182 -7.04 5.17 -1.12
C HIS A 182 -6.04 5.65 -2.19
N ILE A 183 -6.05 5.02 -3.38
CA ILE A 183 -5.14 5.38 -4.47
C ILE A 183 -5.28 6.86 -4.84
N SER A 184 -4.17 7.46 -5.24
CA SER A 184 -4.10 8.86 -5.65
C SER A 184 -4.73 9.11 -7.04
N VAL A 185 -6.06 8.96 -7.14
CA VAL A 185 -6.84 8.99 -8.40
C VAL A 185 -6.55 10.21 -9.26
N GLN A 186 -6.63 11.38 -8.67
CA GLN A 186 -6.44 12.65 -9.34
C GLN A 186 -5.01 12.77 -9.87
N GLY A 187 -4.05 12.24 -9.11
CA GLY A 187 -2.63 12.25 -9.45
C GLY A 187 -2.34 11.42 -10.69
N TYR A 188 -2.76 10.14 -10.71
CA TYR A 188 -2.46 9.29 -11.85
C TYR A 188 -3.25 9.71 -13.10
N LEU A 189 -4.47 10.25 -12.96
CA LEU A 189 -5.23 10.78 -14.09
C LEU A 189 -4.52 12.00 -14.70
N ARG A 190 -3.96 12.87 -13.86
CA ARG A 190 -3.19 14.03 -14.33
C ARG A 190 -1.93 13.60 -15.06
N MET A 191 -1.16 12.66 -14.48
CA MET A 191 0.03 12.10 -15.12
C MET A 191 -0.31 11.44 -16.45
N ALA A 192 -1.42 10.69 -16.53
CA ALA A 192 -1.87 10.08 -17.78
C ALA A 192 -2.27 11.12 -18.84
N ALA A 193 -2.91 12.23 -18.44
CA ALA A 193 -3.22 13.34 -19.34
C ALA A 193 -1.94 14.03 -19.88
N GLU A 194 -0.85 13.99 -19.12
CA GLU A 194 0.47 14.51 -19.50
C GLU A 194 1.32 13.46 -20.27
N GLY A 195 0.80 12.26 -20.54
CA GLY A 195 1.53 11.18 -21.20
C GLY A 195 2.54 10.45 -20.30
N ARG A 196 2.59 10.76 -19.01
CA ARG A 196 3.49 10.19 -18.00
C ARG A 196 2.96 8.87 -17.46
N TYR A 197 2.78 7.89 -18.33
CA TYR A 197 2.12 6.62 -17.97
C TYR A 197 2.92 5.77 -16.98
N ARG A 198 4.25 5.79 -17.06
CA ARG A 198 5.12 5.07 -16.12
C ARG A 198 5.00 5.63 -14.70
N ASP A 199 5.08 6.96 -14.56
CA ASP A 199 4.89 7.64 -13.27
C ASP A 199 3.49 7.39 -12.71
N ALA A 200 2.46 7.38 -13.57
CA ALA A 200 1.09 7.07 -13.18
C ALA A 200 0.96 5.63 -12.65
N LEU A 201 1.63 4.68 -13.31
CA LEU A 201 1.66 3.27 -12.90
C LEU A 201 2.38 3.08 -11.56
N GLU A 202 3.55 3.71 -11.40
CA GLU A 202 4.29 3.73 -10.14
C GLU A 202 3.43 4.29 -9.01
N LEU A 203 2.74 5.43 -9.25
CA LEU A 203 1.87 6.04 -8.27
C LEU A 203 0.73 5.10 -7.86
N ILE A 204 0.11 4.37 -8.79
CA ILE A 204 -0.95 3.39 -8.46
C ILE A 204 -0.39 2.22 -7.64
N LYS A 205 0.82 1.75 -7.97
CA LYS A 205 1.46 0.60 -7.34
C LYS A 205 1.96 0.87 -5.92
N LYS A 206 1.98 2.12 -5.48
CA LYS A 206 2.21 2.47 -4.07
C LYS A 206 1.14 1.89 -3.15
N GLU A 207 -0.13 1.91 -3.57
CA GLU A 207 -1.23 1.42 -2.72
C GLU A 207 -1.97 0.18 -3.30
N ASN A 208 -1.79 -0.13 -4.58
CA ASN A 208 -2.42 -1.29 -5.21
C ASN A 208 -1.42 -2.18 -5.96
N PRO A 209 -1.10 -3.39 -5.44
CA PRO A 209 -0.23 -4.36 -6.12
C PRO A 209 -0.80 -4.96 -7.40
N PHE A 210 -2.13 -4.89 -7.61
CA PHE A 210 -2.84 -5.52 -8.73
C PHE A 210 -3.64 -4.51 -9.58
N PRO A 211 -3.00 -3.46 -10.14
CA PRO A 211 -3.70 -2.46 -10.93
C PRO A 211 -4.41 -3.03 -12.18
N ALA A 212 -3.83 -4.04 -12.85
CA ALA A 212 -4.38 -4.62 -14.08
C ALA A 212 -5.58 -5.54 -13.81
N VAL A 213 -5.56 -6.32 -12.73
CA VAL A 213 -6.74 -7.03 -12.23
C VAL A 213 -7.82 -6.03 -11.81
N CYS A 214 -7.49 -5.06 -10.95
CA CYS A 214 -8.48 -4.08 -10.49
C CYS A 214 -9.07 -3.26 -11.64
N GLY A 215 -8.32 -2.95 -12.70
CA GLY A 215 -8.84 -2.28 -13.90
C GLY A 215 -9.83 -3.11 -14.73
N ARG A 216 -10.09 -4.38 -14.36
CA ARG A 216 -11.02 -5.27 -15.04
C ARG A 216 -12.22 -5.67 -14.20
N VAL A 217 -12.03 -5.76 -12.88
CA VAL A 217 -13.05 -6.32 -11.96
C VAL A 217 -13.47 -5.39 -10.83
N CYS A 218 -12.92 -4.17 -10.76
CA CYS A 218 -13.32 -3.20 -9.74
C CYS A 218 -14.80 -2.80 -9.92
N ASN A 219 -15.49 -2.59 -8.79
CA ASN A 219 -16.87 -2.12 -8.75
C ASN A 219 -17.00 -0.59 -8.88
N LYS A 220 -15.90 0.10 -9.24
CA LYS A 220 -15.86 1.53 -9.59
C LYS A 220 -16.50 2.48 -8.55
N ARG A 221 -16.33 2.20 -7.25
CA ARG A 221 -16.80 3.09 -6.16
C ARG A 221 -16.30 4.54 -6.30
N CYS A 222 -15.09 4.72 -6.81
CA CYS A 222 -14.51 6.01 -7.11
C CYS A 222 -15.29 6.80 -8.18
N GLU A 223 -15.85 6.12 -9.18
CA GLU A 223 -16.69 6.73 -10.21
C GLU A 223 -18.09 7.04 -9.67
N ALA A 224 -18.66 6.13 -8.87
CA ALA A 224 -19.95 6.35 -8.22
C ALA A 224 -19.94 7.59 -7.29
N ALA A 225 -18.81 7.86 -6.64
CA ALA A 225 -18.63 9.03 -5.77
C ALA A 225 -18.08 10.28 -6.53
N CYS A 226 -17.86 10.20 -7.84
CA CYS A 226 -17.20 11.26 -8.59
C CYS A 226 -18.07 12.53 -8.62
N THR A 227 -17.52 13.66 -8.16
CA THR A 227 -18.24 14.95 -8.15
C THR A 227 -18.68 15.41 -9.54
N ARG A 228 -17.96 15.03 -10.61
CA ARG A 228 -18.35 15.35 -11.98
C ARG A 228 -19.68 14.69 -12.38
N GLY A 229 -19.98 13.52 -11.79
CA GLY A 229 -21.23 12.79 -12.04
C GLY A 229 -22.49 13.54 -11.57
N THR A 230 -22.36 14.60 -10.77
CA THR A 230 -23.51 15.46 -10.39
C THR A 230 -23.84 16.51 -11.44
N ILE A 231 -22.96 16.70 -12.44
CA ILE A 231 -23.13 17.65 -13.54
C ILE A 231 -23.58 16.90 -14.80
N ASP A 232 -22.80 15.90 -15.22
CA ASP A 232 -23.09 15.07 -16.39
C ASP A 232 -22.80 13.58 -16.13
N GLN A 233 -21.55 13.15 -16.23
CA GLN A 233 -21.14 11.77 -16.05
C GLN A 233 -19.82 11.67 -15.28
N ALA A 234 -19.63 10.58 -14.56
CA ALA A 234 -18.37 10.33 -13.87
C ALA A 234 -17.19 10.28 -14.87
N VAL A 235 -16.01 10.67 -14.39
CA VAL A 235 -14.78 10.42 -15.14
C VAL A 235 -14.58 8.91 -15.26
N ALA A 236 -14.13 8.43 -16.42
CA ALA A 236 -13.81 7.03 -16.67
C ALA A 236 -12.51 6.60 -15.96
N ILE A 237 -12.52 6.69 -14.62
CA ILE A 237 -11.37 6.48 -13.72
C ILE A 237 -10.80 5.06 -13.89
N ASP A 238 -11.68 4.06 -13.97
CA ASP A 238 -11.31 2.65 -14.09
C ASP A 238 -10.76 2.33 -15.49
N ASP A 239 -11.33 2.91 -16.54
CA ASP A 239 -10.86 2.68 -17.92
C ASP A 239 -9.46 3.30 -18.13
N VAL A 240 -9.20 4.48 -17.57
CA VAL A 240 -7.87 5.08 -17.60
C VAL A 240 -6.88 4.24 -16.79
N LYS A 241 -7.27 3.75 -15.60
CA LYS A 241 -6.44 2.83 -14.80
C LYS A 241 -6.15 1.54 -15.57
N LYS A 242 -7.15 0.96 -16.23
CA LYS A 242 -6.99 -0.25 -17.06
C LYS A 242 -6.01 -0.01 -18.20
N PHE A 243 -6.10 1.14 -18.88
CA PHE A 243 -5.18 1.52 -19.95
C PHE A 243 -3.73 1.66 -19.44
N ILE A 244 -3.53 2.35 -18.31
CA ILE A 244 -2.20 2.50 -17.70
C ILE A 244 -1.64 1.13 -17.29
N ALA A 245 -2.45 0.34 -16.57
CA ALA A 245 -2.05 -0.97 -16.06
C ALA A 245 -1.86 -2.02 -17.16
N GLN A 246 -2.45 -1.84 -18.34
CA GLN A 246 -2.20 -2.71 -19.49
C GLN A 246 -0.72 -2.67 -19.90
N LYS A 247 -0.07 -1.50 -19.79
CA LYS A 247 1.35 -1.34 -20.11
C LYS A 247 2.24 -2.14 -19.16
N ASP A 248 1.81 -2.32 -17.91
CA ASP A 248 2.57 -3.09 -16.91
C ASP A 248 2.69 -4.59 -17.25
N LEU A 249 1.79 -5.09 -18.11
CA LEU A 249 1.82 -6.47 -18.59
C LEU A 249 2.94 -6.68 -19.63
N GLU A 250 3.40 -5.63 -20.28
CA GLU A 250 4.50 -5.65 -21.24
C GLU A 250 5.83 -5.50 -20.49
N ALA A 251 6.74 -6.48 -20.63
CA ALA A 251 7.99 -6.52 -19.86
C ALA A 251 8.86 -5.25 -20.00
N GLU A 252 8.81 -4.57 -21.15
CA GLU A 252 9.53 -3.31 -21.40
C GLU A 252 9.02 -2.15 -20.52
N HIS A 253 7.75 -2.16 -20.15
CA HIS A 253 7.08 -1.06 -19.44
C HIS A 253 6.67 -1.43 -18.02
N ARG A 254 6.89 -2.68 -17.63
CA ARG A 254 6.63 -3.20 -16.29
C ARG A 254 7.35 -2.39 -15.22
N PHE A 255 6.62 -2.03 -14.19
CA PHE A 255 7.19 -1.38 -13.01
C PHE A 255 7.40 -2.40 -11.89
N ILE A 256 8.65 -2.63 -11.53
CA ILE A 256 9.04 -3.41 -10.35
C ILE A 256 9.41 -2.42 -9.24
N PRO A 257 8.68 -2.39 -8.12
CA PRO A 257 9.03 -1.52 -7.00
C PRO A 257 10.41 -1.87 -6.45
N GLU A 258 11.22 -0.84 -6.22
CA GLU A 258 12.47 -1.01 -5.48
C GLU A 258 12.17 -1.28 -4.00
N PRO A 259 12.90 -2.18 -3.33
CA PRO A 259 12.77 -2.35 -1.89
C PRO A 259 13.16 -1.08 -1.12
N VAL A 260 12.25 -0.60 -0.27
CA VAL A 260 12.49 0.46 0.72
C VAL A 260 12.66 -0.19 2.09
N ILE A 261 13.92 -0.52 2.39
CA ILE A 261 14.27 -1.28 3.59
C ILE A 261 14.49 -0.31 4.77
N PRO A 262 13.75 -0.45 5.88
CA PRO A 262 13.97 0.33 7.10
C PRO A 262 15.17 -0.19 7.93
N SER A 263 16.27 -0.54 7.26
CA SER A 263 17.55 -0.90 7.88
C SER A 263 18.72 -0.59 6.95
N ASN A 264 19.85 -0.19 7.53
CA ASN A 264 21.12 -0.04 6.81
C ASN A 264 21.93 -1.34 6.71
N ARG A 265 21.42 -2.44 7.30
CA ARG A 265 22.06 -3.76 7.31
C ARG A 265 21.58 -4.67 6.19
N GLY A 266 20.78 -4.13 5.26
CA GLY A 266 20.19 -4.88 4.16
C GLY A 266 18.90 -5.60 4.54
N ARG A 267 18.54 -6.63 3.77
CA ARG A 267 17.28 -7.37 3.90
C ARG A 267 17.15 -8.08 5.25
N PHE A 268 15.90 -8.32 5.63
CA PHE A 268 15.55 -9.04 6.85
C PHE A 268 15.66 -10.56 6.66
N ASN A 269 16.29 -11.23 7.62
CA ASN A 269 16.48 -12.69 7.61
C ASN A 269 15.28 -13.46 8.21
N GLN A 270 14.34 -12.75 8.81
CA GLN A 270 13.13 -13.29 9.42
C GLN A 270 12.26 -13.96 8.34
N LYS A 271 11.96 -15.25 8.54
CA LYS A 271 11.08 -15.99 7.63
C LYS A 271 9.62 -15.74 7.99
N ILE A 272 8.84 -15.30 7.00
CA ILE A 272 7.40 -15.05 7.12
C ILE A 272 6.65 -15.99 6.19
N ALA A 273 5.71 -16.75 6.75
CA ALA A 273 4.82 -17.64 6.02
C ALA A 273 3.49 -16.95 5.74
N ILE A 274 3.05 -16.98 4.49
CA ILE A 274 1.74 -16.50 4.06
C ILE A 274 0.95 -17.71 3.57
N ILE A 275 -0.25 -17.92 4.11
CA ILE A 275 -1.07 -19.10 3.82
C ILE A 275 -2.23 -18.68 2.94
N GLY A 276 -2.16 -19.04 1.66
CA GLY A 276 -3.11 -18.67 0.60
C GLY A 276 -2.53 -17.61 -0.35
N ALA A 277 -2.47 -17.92 -1.64
CA ALA A 277 -2.04 -17.03 -2.71
C ALA A 277 -3.21 -16.29 -3.37
N GLY A 278 -4.24 -15.91 -2.59
CA GLY A 278 -5.29 -15.00 -3.05
C GLY A 278 -4.84 -13.52 -3.02
N PRO A 279 -5.72 -12.57 -3.41
CA PRO A 279 -5.41 -11.14 -3.40
C PRO A 279 -4.82 -10.65 -2.08
N ALA A 280 -5.39 -11.07 -0.94
CA ALA A 280 -4.92 -10.63 0.38
C ALA A 280 -3.51 -11.15 0.69
N GLY A 281 -3.24 -12.44 0.47
CA GLY A 281 -1.94 -13.05 0.74
C GLY A 281 -0.86 -12.50 -0.17
N LEU A 282 -1.15 -12.37 -1.46
CA LEU A 282 -0.20 -11.80 -2.41
C LEU A 282 0.05 -10.31 -2.15
N SER A 283 -0.96 -9.51 -1.80
CA SER A 283 -0.74 -8.11 -1.39
C SER A 283 0.13 -8.02 -0.13
N CYS A 284 -0.07 -8.90 0.85
CA CYS A 284 0.80 -8.98 2.02
C CYS A 284 2.25 -9.32 1.61
N ALA A 285 2.43 -10.28 0.71
CA ALA A 285 3.75 -10.66 0.20
C ALA A 285 4.44 -9.50 -0.53
N TYR A 286 3.70 -8.76 -1.36
CA TYR A 286 4.19 -7.59 -2.07
C TYR A 286 4.76 -6.53 -1.13
N TYR A 287 4.00 -6.12 -0.11
CA TYR A 287 4.46 -5.10 0.84
C TYR A 287 5.58 -5.61 1.75
N LEU A 288 5.59 -6.90 2.12
CA LEU A 288 6.70 -7.48 2.85
C LEU A 288 8.00 -7.48 2.03
N ALA A 289 7.91 -7.83 0.74
CA ALA A 289 9.05 -7.80 -0.18
C ALA A 289 9.55 -6.37 -0.42
N GLU A 290 8.64 -5.41 -0.58
CA GLU A 290 8.95 -3.97 -0.66
C GLU A 290 9.71 -3.49 0.60
N ARG A 291 9.36 -3.99 1.78
CA ARG A 291 10.07 -3.69 3.03
C ARG A 291 11.34 -4.50 3.27
N GLY A 292 11.76 -5.32 2.32
CA GLY A 292 13.01 -6.08 2.39
C GLY A 292 12.94 -7.43 3.10
N TYR A 293 11.74 -7.97 3.33
CA TYR A 293 11.56 -9.37 3.75
C TYR A 293 11.56 -10.31 2.54
N ASN A 294 11.78 -11.61 2.80
CA ASN A 294 11.66 -12.68 1.80
C ASN A 294 10.47 -13.58 2.18
N PRO A 295 9.22 -13.16 1.93
CA PRO A 295 8.05 -13.95 2.32
C PRO A 295 7.89 -15.20 1.46
N VAL A 296 7.39 -16.27 2.07
CA VAL A 296 7.04 -17.53 1.39
C VAL A 296 5.53 -17.71 1.45
N VAL A 297 4.90 -17.77 0.28
CA VAL A 297 3.46 -17.99 0.12
C VAL A 297 3.21 -19.48 -0.12
N PHE A 298 2.35 -20.10 0.68
CA PHE A 298 1.88 -21.47 0.51
C PHE A 298 0.47 -21.46 -0.07
N GLU A 299 0.26 -22.17 -1.18
CA GLU A 299 -1.01 -22.23 -1.90
C GLU A 299 -1.41 -23.69 -2.11
N LYS A 300 -2.65 -24.03 -1.78
CA LYS A 300 -3.17 -25.40 -1.93
C LYS A 300 -3.39 -25.77 -3.40
N ASN A 301 -3.77 -24.80 -4.23
CA ASN A 301 -4.10 -25.02 -5.63
C ASN A 301 -2.84 -25.04 -6.51
N LEU A 302 -2.98 -25.52 -7.75
CA LEU A 302 -1.87 -25.61 -8.71
C LEU A 302 -1.36 -24.25 -9.18
N LEU A 303 -2.23 -23.25 -9.29
CA LEU A 303 -1.90 -21.90 -9.71
C LEU A 303 -2.13 -20.90 -8.57
N PRO A 304 -1.24 -19.91 -8.40
CA PRO A 304 -1.49 -18.81 -7.47
C PRO A 304 -2.51 -17.82 -8.05
N GLY A 305 -3.15 -17.04 -7.18
CA GLY A 305 -4.13 -16.00 -7.53
C GLY A 305 -5.49 -16.18 -6.86
N GLY A 306 -5.74 -17.32 -6.20
CA GLY A 306 -6.98 -17.61 -5.47
C GLY A 306 -8.23 -17.33 -6.30
N MET A 307 -9.18 -16.58 -5.75
CA MET A 307 -10.44 -16.25 -6.46
C MET A 307 -10.24 -15.48 -7.77
N MET A 308 -9.10 -14.79 -7.99
CA MET A 308 -8.82 -14.14 -9.28
C MET A 308 -8.65 -15.17 -10.40
N VAL A 309 -8.05 -16.32 -10.06
CA VAL A 309 -7.84 -17.44 -10.99
C VAL A 309 -9.04 -18.39 -10.97
N TYR A 310 -9.51 -18.80 -9.80
CA TYR A 310 -10.49 -19.89 -9.70
C TYR A 310 -11.94 -19.44 -9.57
N GLY A 311 -12.19 -18.17 -9.23
CA GLY A 311 -13.55 -17.65 -9.02
C GLY A 311 -14.05 -16.75 -10.16
N ILE A 312 -13.17 -15.95 -10.76
CA ILE A 312 -13.56 -14.97 -11.79
C ILE A 312 -13.42 -15.60 -13.18
N PRO A 313 -14.48 -15.65 -14.01
CA PRO A 313 -14.38 -16.19 -15.36
C PRO A 313 -13.45 -15.41 -16.29
N SER A 314 -12.81 -16.10 -17.25
CA SER A 314 -11.84 -15.52 -18.18
C SER A 314 -12.39 -14.41 -19.07
N TYR A 315 -13.69 -14.37 -19.35
CA TYR A 315 -14.30 -13.27 -20.11
C TYR A 315 -14.34 -11.94 -19.35
N LYS A 316 -14.10 -11.94 -18.03
CA LYS A 316 -13.91 -10.72 -17.21
C LYS A 316 -12.44 -10.49 -16.88
N LEU A 317 -11.74 -11.56 -16.51
CA LEU A 317 -10.35 -11.50 -16.08
C LEU A 317 -9.58 -12.68 -16.63
N GLU A 318 -8.80 -12.42 -17.67
CA GLU A 318 -7.93 -13.42 -18.28
C GLU A 318 -6.82 -13.85 -17.32
N LYS A 319 -6.43 -15.13 -17.38
CA LYS A 319 -5.48 -15.73 -16.43
C LYS A 319 -4.04 -15.25 -16.63
N ASN A 320 -3.68 -14.92 -17.87
CA ASN A 320 -2.41 -14.29 -18.22
C ASN A 320 -2.22 -12.93 -17.52
N VAL A 321 -3.29 -12.14 -17.33
CA VAL A 321 -3.23 -10.86 -16.62
C VAL A 321 -2.86 -11.09 -15.15
N VAL A 322 -3.51 -12.05 -14.50
CA VAL A 322 -3.21 -12.42 -13.11
C VAL A 322 -1.79 -12.96 -12.99
N ALA A 323 -1.38 -13.84 -13.91
CA ALA A 323 -0.05 -14.42 -13.93
C ALA A 323 1.05 -13.35 -14.06
N ALA A 324 0.86 -12.38 -14.96
CA ALA A 324 1.82 -11.29 -15.17
C ALA A 324 2.00 -10.40 -13.93
N GLU A 325 0.92 -10.09 -13.21
CA GLU A 325 1.04 -9.34 -11.94
C GLU A 325 1.68 -10.19 -10.84
N ILE A 326 1.46 -11.50 -10.82
CA ILE A 326 2.15 -12.41 -9.90
C ILE A 326 3.64 -12.53 -10.22
N ASP A 327 4.03 -12.45 -11.49
CA ASP A 327 5.44 -12.47 -11.88
C ASP A 327 6.20 -11.26 -11.34
N VAL A 328 5.56 -10.08 -11.23
CA VAL A 328 6.13 -8.92 -10.53
C VAL A 328 6.53 -9.29 -9.09
N LEU A 329 5.67 -10.01 -8.35
CA LEU A 329 5.97 -10.42 -6.98
C LEU A 329 7.16 -11.40 -6.93
N LYS A 330 7.25 -12.32 -7.90
CA LYS A 330 8.40 -13.23 -8.00
C LYS A 330 9.69 -12.46 -8.28
N GLU A 331 9.64 -11.47 -9.17
CA GLU A 331 10.77 -10.56 -9.48
C GLU A 331 11.21 -9.75 -8.24
N MET A 332 10.27 -9.40 -7.34
CA MET A 332 10.58 -8.76 -6.05
C MET A 332 11.23 -9.71 -5.01
N GLY A 333 11.26 -11.01 -5.30
CA GLY A 333 11.83 -12.05 -4.44
C GLY A 333 10.80 -12.81 -3.58
N VAL A 334 9.50 -12.72 -3.90
CA VAL A 334 8.47 -13.52 -3.22
C VAL A 334 8.55 -14.98 -3.71
N GLU A 335 8.69 -15.92 -2.77
CA GLU A 335 8.61 -17.35 -3.06
C GLU A 335 7.16 -17.82 -2.98
N ILE A 336 6.68 -18.56 -3.99
CA ILE A 336 5.31 -19.10 -4.01
C ILE A 336 5.38 -20.60 -4.21
N ARG A 337 4.88 -21.36 -3.22
CA ARG A 337 4.82 -22.82 -3.20
C ARG A 337 3.37 -23.28 -3.38
N CYS A 338 3.04 -23.65 -4.60
CA CYS A 338 1.73 -24.22 -4.96
C CYS A 338 1.65 -25.71 -4.64
N GLY A 339 0.42 -26.25 -4.56
CA GLY A 339 0.16 -27.65 -4.22
C GLY A 339 0.44 -28.03 -2.76
N VAL A 340 0.44 -27.05 -1.84
CA VAL A 340 0.66 -27.26 -0.40
C VAL A 340 -0.53 -26.74 0.39
N GLU A 341 -1.33 -27.63 0.98
CA GLU A 341 -2.41 -27.29 1.89
C GLU A 341 -1.93 -27.28 3.35
N VAL A 342 -1.70 -26.08 3.89
CA VAL A 342 -1.33 -25.92 5.31
C VAL A 342 -2.51 -26.35 6.20
N GLY A 343 -2.25 -27.30 7.09
CA GLY A 343 -3.24 -28.00 7.91
C GLY A 343 -3.45 -29.46 7.48
N LYS A 344 -3.04 -29.85 6.26
CA LYS A 344 -3.06 -31.24 5.79
C LYS A 344 -1.68 -31.75 5.41
N ASP A 345 -0.98 -31.03 4.52
CA ASP A 345 0.33 -31.43 4.00
C ASP A 345 1.48 -30.95 4.91
N ILE A 346 1.27 -29.81 5.58
CA ILE A 346 2.19 -29.23 6.55
C ILE A 346 1.42 -28.46 7.62
N THR A 347 1.89 -28.51 8.87
CA THR A 347 1.27 -27.83 10.01
C THR A 347 1.99 -26.52 10.35
N LEU A 348 1.33 -25.65 11.13
CA LEU A 348 1.97 -24.43 11.63
C LEU A 348 3.17 -24.74 12.53
N ASP A 349 3.14 -25.83 13.29
CA ASP A 349 4.25 -26.21 14.18
C ASP A 349 5.47 -26.68 13.40
N GLU A 350 5.27 -27.42 12.30
CA GLU A 350 6.35 -27.78 11.37
C GLU A 350 6.95 -26.55 10.69
N LEU A 351 6.12 -25.58 10.29
CA LEU A 351 6.62 -24.30 9.76
C LEU A 351 7.41 -23.52 10.82
N ARG A 352 6.96 -23.47 12.08
CA ARG A 352 7.75 -22.88 13.18
C ARG A 352 9.08 -23.59 13.34
N ALA A 353 9.10 -24.91 13.29
CA ALA A 353 10.33 -25.71 13.36
C ALA A 353 11.29 -25.43 12.18
N GLN A 354 10.78 -25.02 11.02
CA GLN A 354 11.57 -24.58 9.85
C GLN A 354 12.09 -23.12 9.98
N GLY A 355 11.78 -22.44 11.09
CA GLY A 355 12.24 -21.10 11.42
C GLY A 355 11.32 -19.97 10.97
N PHE A 356 10.07 -20.27 10.57
CA PHE A 356 9.07 -19.24 10.32
C PHE A 356 8.62 -18.61 11.65
N ILE A 357 8.72 -17.28 11.73
CA ILE A 357 8.38 -16.52 12.95
C ILE A 357 7.13 -15.66 12.80
N GLY A 358 6.71 -15.39 11.56
CA GLY A 358 5.51 -14.63 11.22
C GLY A 358 4.58 -15.45 10.35
N PHE A 359 3.27 -15.34 10.60
CA PHE A 359 2.23 -16.07 9.88
C PHE A 359 1.09 -15.14 9.49
N TYR A 360 0.75 -15.10 8.20
CA TYR A 360 -0.42 -14.40 7.70
C TYR A 360 -1.38 -15.39 7.04
N VAL A 361 -2.56 -15.58 7.63
CA VAL A 361 -3.55 -16.55 7.14
C VAL A 361 -4.53 -15.85 6.20
N ALA A 362 -4.43 -16.14 4.91
CA ALA A 362 -5.15 -15.51 3.81
C ALA A 362 -5.88 -16.52 2.91
N ILE A 363 -6.40 -17.61 3.50
CA ILE A 363 -7.04 -18.73 2.79
C ILE A 363 -8.39 -18.37 2.15
N GLY A 364 -9.02 -17.28 2.59
CA GLY A 364 -10.32 -16.82 2.11
C GLY A 364 -11.48 -17.77 2.45
N CYS A 365 -12.66 -17.46 1.91
CA CYS A 365 -13.87 -18.28 2.06
C CYS A 365 -14.04 -19.18 0.84
N GLN A 366 -13.51 -20.41 0.92
CA GLN A 366 -13.46 -21.34 -0.21
C GLN A 366 -14.71 -22.21 -0.36
N GLY A 367 -15.49 -22.39 0.72
CA GLY A 367 -16.67 -23.27 0.70
C GLY A 367 -17.92 -22.59 0.15
N GLY A 368 -18.74 -23.36 -0.57
CA GLY A 368 -20.09 -22.96 -0.95
C GLY A 368 -21.08 -23.01 0.22
N ARG A 369 -22.03 -22.07 0.26
CA ARG A 369 -23.15 -22.11 1.21
C ARG A 369 -24.18 -23.12 0.75
N LYS A 370 -24.40 -24.17 1.55
CA LYS A 370 -25.47 -25.16 1.33
C LYS A 370 -26.86 -24.56 1.61
N ALA A 371 -27.87 -25.10 0.94
CA ALA A 371 -29.26 -24.63 1.05
C ALA A 371 -30.00 -25.26 2.24
N THR A 372 -29.47 -26.35 2.81
CA THR A 372 -30.05 -27.11 3.93
C THR A 372 -31.47 -27.61 3.64
N ILE A 373 -31.66 -28.15 2.43
CA ILE A 373 -32.95 -28.68 1.94
C ILE A 373 -32.80 -30.12 1.45
N ALA A 374 -33.91 -30.86 1.40
CA ALA A 374 -33.92 -32.21 0.85
C ALA A 374 -33.45 -32.22 -0.61
N GLY A 375 -32.53 -33.13 -0.94
CA GLY A 375 -31.97 -33.27 -2.29
C GLY A 375 -30.78 -32.36 -2.61
N GLU A 376 -30.22 -31.63 -1.63
CA GLU A 376 -29.07 -30.74 -1.88
C GLU A 376 -27.75 -31.47 -2.19
N ASP A 377 -27.66 -32.77 -1.92
CA ASP A 377 -26.54 -33.64 -2.29
C ASP A 377 -26.88 -34.55 -3.49
N ALA A 378 -27.97 -34.26 -4.23
CA ALA A 378 -28.35 -35.02 -5.41
C ALA A 378 -27.35 -34.84 -6.56
N ASP A 379 -27.27 -35.83 -7.44
CA ASP A 379 -26.45 -35.73 -8.65
C ASP A 379 -26.86 -34.54 -9.52
N GLY A 380 -25.88 -33.80 -10.04
CA GLY A 380 -26.08 -32.54 -10.76
C GLY A 380 -26.26 -31.29 -9.87
N VAL A 381 -26.28 -31.42 -8.54
CA VAL A 381 -26.27 -30.26 -7.63
C VAL A 381 -24.83 -29.94 -7.22
N ILE A 382 -24.35 -28.75 -7.57
CA ILE A 382 -23.00 -28.27 -7.27
C ILE A 382 -23.04 -26.82 -6.79
N SER A 383 -22.16 -26.45 -5.87
CA SER A 383 -22.05 -25.04 -5.47
C SER A 383 -21.45 -24.21 -6.62
N ALA A 384 -21.88 -22.96 -6.75
CA ALA A 384 -21.37 -22.09 -7.80
C ALA A 384 -19.85 -21.86 -7.70
N VAL A 385 -19.29 -21.85 -6.48
CA VAL A 385 -17.84 -21.72 -6.28
C VAL A 385 -17.11 -22.96 -6.78
N ASP A 386 -17.60 -24.15 -6.42
CA ASP A 386 -16.99 -25.42 -6.84
C ASP A 386 -17.11 -25.61 -8.35
N PHE A 387 -18.25 -25.23 -8.95
CA PHE A 387 -18.45 -25.27 -10.39
C PHE A 387 -17.47 -24.35 -11.14
N LEU A 388 -17.33 -23.10 -10.71
CA LEU A 388 -16.41 -22.14 -11.35
C LEU A 388 -14.95 -22.57 -11.19
N HIS A 389 -14.59 -23.13 -10.03
CA HIS A 389 -13.28 -23.72 -9.80
C HIS A 389 -13.03 -24.89 -10.75
N PHE A 390 -13.98 -25.83 -10.80
CA PHE A 390 -13.90 -27.03 -11.62
C PHE A 390 -13.76 -26.70 -13.11
N VAL A 391 -14.57 -25.78 -13.64
CA VAL A 391 -14.50 -25.35 -15.05
C VAL A 391 -13.19 -24.64 -15.34
N THR A 392 -12.61 -23.92 -14.37
CA THR A 392 -11.29 -23.30 -14.54
C THR A 392 -10.20 -24.36 -14.73
N GLU A 393 -10.28 -25.48 -14.00
CA GLU A 393 -9.34 -26.61 -14.12
C GLU A 393 -9.65 -27.50 -15.34
N HIS A 394 -10.91 -27.54 -15.76
CA HIS A 394 -11.40 -28.36 -16.86
C HIS A 394 -12.09 -27.48 -17.92
N PRO A 395 -11.33 -26.70 -18.70
CA PRO A 395 -11.89 -25.71 -19.64
C PRO A 395 -12.72 -26.31 -20.78
N GLN A 396 -12.64 -27.62 -20.99
CA GLN A 396 -13.44 -28.36 -21.96
C GLN A 396 -14.73 -28.96 -21.36
N HIS A 397 -15.05 -28.65 -20.11
CA HIS A 397 -16.25 -29.18 -19.46
C HIS A 397 -17.52 -28.70 -20.17
N GLU A 398 -18.37 -29.65 -20.54
CA GLU A 398 -19.68 -29.41 -21.11
C GLU A 398 -20.79 -29.61 -20.06
N VAL A 399 -21.78 -28.72 -20.07
CA VAL A 399 -22.97 -28.78 -19.23
C VAL A 399 -24.14 -29.14 -20.14
N HIS A 400 -24.77 -30.29 -19.91
CA HIS A 400 -25.89 -30.77 -20.70
C HIS A 400 -27.24 -30.47 -20.05
N GLY A 401 -28.29 -30.30 -20.86
CA GLY A 401 -29.63 -30.05 -20.39
C GLY A 401 -29.84 -28.64 -19.82
N LYS A 402 -30.86 -28.51 -18.97
CA LYS A 402 -31.31 -27.23 -18.40
C LYS A 402 -30.60 -26.97 -17.06
N THR A 403 -29.99 -25.79 -16.94
CA THR A 403 -29.33 -25.34 -15.72
C THR A 403 -30.24 -24.37 -14.95
N VAL A 404 -30.32 -24.56 -13.63
CA VAL A 404 -30.94 -23.59 -12.70
C VAL A 404 -29.87 -23.10 -11.74
N VAL A 405 -29.69 -21.78 -11.64
CA VAL A 405 -28.71 -21.16 -10.76
C VAL A 405 -29.43 -20.41 -9.64
N ILE A 406 -29.25 -20.86 -8.41
CA ILE A 406 -29.93 -20.28 -7.25
C ILE A 406 -29.04 -19.20 -6.62
N GLY A 407 -29.40 -17.92 -6.80
CA GLY A 407 -28.76 -16.78 -6.14
C GLY A 407 -28.76 -15.48 -6.97
N GLY A 408 -28.50 -14.34 -6.32
CA GLY A 408 -28.51 -13.01 -6.96
C GLY A 408 -27.18 -12.24 -6.93
N GLY A 409 -26.10 -12.86 -6.46
CA GLY A 409 -24.78 -12.21 -6.35
C GLY A 409 -23.92 -12.37 -7.61
N ASN A 410 -22.74 -11.74 -7.61
CA ASN A 410 -21.76 -11.84 -8.71
C ASN A 410 -21.43 -13.29 -9.09
N VAL A 411 -21.26 -14.16 -8.08
CA VAL A 411 -20.96 -15.58 -8.28
C VAL A 411 -22.10 -16.32 -9.00
N ALA A 412 -23.36 -15.96 -8.71
CA ALA A 412 -24.51 -16.56 -9.39
C ALA A 412 -24.57 -16.14 -10.86
N ILE A 413 -24.35 -14.85 -11.15
CA ILE A 413 -24.28 -14.35 -12.52
C ILE A 413 -23.13 -15.00 -13.30
N ASP A 414 -21.98 -15.18 -12.65
CA ASP A 414 -20.84 -15.84 -13.27
C ASP A 414 -21.11 -17.32 -13.55
N ALA A 415 -21.65 -18.06 -12.59
CA ALA A 415 -22.04 -19.45 -12.79
C ALA A 415 -23.04 -19.57 -13.95
N ALA A 416 -24.08 -18.74 -13.98
CA ALA A 416 -25.08 -18.75 -15.05
C ALA A 416 -24.45 -18.51 -16.44
N ARG A 417 -23.58 -17.51 -16.56
CA ARG A 417 -22.90 -17.21 -17.83
C ARG A 417 -21.89 -18.29 -18.23
N VAL A 418 -21.22 -18.91 -17.25
CA VAL A 418 -20.29 -20.01 -17.51
C VAL A 418 -21.06 -21.27 -17.94
N SER A 419 -22.16 -21.63 -17.29
CA SER A 419 -23.01 -22.76 -17.71
C SER A 419 -23.53 -22.60 -19.14
N ALA A 420 -23.94 -21.39 -19.54
CA ALA A 420 -24.32 -21.11 -20.92
C ALA A 420 -23.15 -21.29 -21.91
N ARG A 421 -21.94 -20.90 -21.52
CA ARG A 421 -20.72 -21.08 -22.35
C ARG A 421 -20.25 -22.53 -22.42
N CYS A 422 -20.55 -23.32 -21.40
CA CYS A 422 -20.32 -24.77 -21.37
C CYS A 422 -21.39 -25.56 -22.14
N GLY A 423 -22.33 -24.90 -22.85
CA GLY A 423 -23.27 -25.60 -23.74
C GLY A 423 -24.61 -25.97 -23.13
N SER A 424 -24.98 -25.43 -21.96
CA SER A 424 -26.31 -25.67 -21.39
C SER A 424 -27.42 -25.20 -22.34
N GLU A 425 -28.46 -26.02 -22.50
CA GLU A 425 -29.60 -25.74 -23.40
C GLU A 425 -30.39 -24.49 -22.98
N SER A 426 -30.52 -24.27 -21.68
CA SER A 426 -31.15 -23.09 -21.10
C SER A 426 -30.64 -22.86 -19.69
N VAL A 427 -30.42 -21.59 -19.33
CA VAL A 427 -30.03 -21.19 -17.98
C VAL A 427 -31.11 -20.30 -17.38
N THR A 428 -31.64 -20.71 -16.22
CA THR A 428 -32.62 -19.94 -15.44
C THR A 428 -32.00 -19.56 -14.10
N MET A 429 -32.31 -18.36 -13.60
CA MET A 429 -31.85 -17.86 -12.30
C MET A 429 -33.03 -17.56 -11.38
#